data_AF-A0A7J2SPM0-F1
#
_entry.id   AF-A0A7J2SPM0-F1
#
_cell.length_a   1.000
_cell.length_b   1.000
_cell.length_c   1.000
_cell.angle_alpha   90.00
_cell.angle_beta   90.00
_cell.angle_gamma   90.00
#
_symmetry.space_group_name_H-M   'P 1'
#
loop_
_entity.id
_entity.type
_entity.pdbx_description
1 polymer ?
#
loop_
_entity_poly.entity_id
_entity_poly.type
_entity_poly.pdbx_seq_one_letter_code
_entity_poly.pdbx_strand_id
1 'polypeptide(L)' 'MRKRELKIPLIKEGTVIDHITAGHAVKVLHILGIPEKTTSVVSVAMNVKSKIGRKDIVKVENRELDPKEVNKIALV' A
#
# COMPACT_ATOMS: atom_id res chain seq x y z
N MET A 1 18.24 -10.80 19.90
CA MET A 1 17.57 -9.62 19.28
C MET A 1 16.07 -9.85 19.28
N ARG A 2 15.24 -8.97 19.84
CA ARG A 2 13.78 -9.10 19.71
C ARG A 2 13.39 -8.78 18.26
N LYS A 3 12.90 -9.78 17.53
CA LYS A 3 12.33 -9.60 16.19
C LYS A 3 11.13 -8.67 16.35
N ARG A 4 11.16 -7.47 15.76
CA ARG A 4 9.95 -6.63 15.71
C ARG A 4 8.93 -7.39 14.87
N GLU A 5 7.84 -7.82 15.49
CA GLU A 5 6.73 -8.40 14.76
C GLU A 5 6.16 -7.34 13.82
N LEU A 6 6.24 -7.63 12.53
CA LEU A 6 5.58 -6.81 11.53
C LEU A 6 4.09 -7.13 11.60
N LYS A 7 3.24 -6.10 11.71
CA LYS A 7 1.78 -6.27 11.65
C LYS A 7 1.32 -6.93 10.35
N ILE A 8 2.06 -6.66 9.27
CA ILE A 8 1.85 -7.27 7.96
C ILE A 8 3.21 -7.78 7.47
N PRO A 9 3.30 -9.06 7.05
CA PRO A 9 4.52 -9.62 6.47
C PRO A 9 5.09 -8.78 5.33
N LEU A 10 6.38 -8.96 5.07
CA LEU A 10 6.99 -8.50 3.83
C LEU A 10 6.46 -9.34 2.67
N ILE A 11 6.21 -8.68 1.53
CA ILE A 11 5.92 -9.39 0.29
C ILE A 11 7.23 -9.80 -0.37
N LYS A 12 7.21 -10.90 -1.12
CA LYS A 12 8.39 -11.37 -1.88
C LYS A 12 8.57 -10.56 -3.17
N GLU A 13 7.49 -10.38 -3.93
CA GLU A 13 7.49 -9.68 -5.22
C GLU A 13 6.19 -8.86 -5.36
N GLY A 14 6.29 -7.72 -6.05
CA GLY A 14 5.17 -6.78 -6.27
C GLY A 14 5.49 -5.36 -5.83
N THR A 15 4.44 -4.57 -5.58
CA THR A 15 4.57 -3.13 -5.28
C THR A 15 4.17 -2.80 -3.86
N VAL A 16 4.97 -1.97 -3.20
CA VAL A 16 4.67 -1.36 -1.90
C VAL A 16 4.48 0.14 -2.08
N ILE A 17 3.28 0.62 -1.78
CA ILE A 17 2.90 2.03 -1.75
C ILE A 17 2.91 2.45 -0.29
N ASP A 18 3.99 3.09 0.11
CA ASP A 18 4.20 3.55 1.48
C ASP A 18 4.05 5.08 1.56
N HIS A 19 3.86 5.60 2.77
CA HIS A 19 3.66 7.03 3.05
C HIS A 19 2.39 7.61 2.42
N ILE A 20 1.34 6.81 2.31
CA ILE A 20 0.01 7.31 1.97
C ILE A 20 -0.50 8.13 3.17
N THR A 21 -1.11 9.27 2.90
CA THR A 21 -1.78 10.09 3.93
C THR A 21 -2.74 9.22 4.74
N ALA A 22 -2.71 9.33 6.07
CA ALA A 22 -3.54 8.50 6.93
C ALA A 22 -5.03 8.58 6.54
N GLY A 23 -5.69 7.44 6.43
CA GLY A 23 -7.09 7.34 6.01
C GLY A 23 -7.34 7.32 4.48
N HIS A 24 -6.31 7.44 3.65
CA HIS A 24 -6.47 7.56 2.19
C HIS A 24 -6.20 6.25 1.42
N ALA A 25 -5.79 5.16 2.06
CA ALA A 25 -5.51 3.90 1.35
C ALA A 25 -6.68 3.37 0.52
N VAL A 26 -7.93 3.51 0.99
CA VAL A 26 -9.12 3.06 0.25
C VAL A 26 -9.27 3.83 -1.07
N LYS A 27 -8.97 5.14 -1.08
CA LYS A 27 -8.98 5.95 -2.30
C LYS A 27 -7.89 5.50 -3.28
N VAL A 28 -6.70 5.14 -2.77
CA VAL A 28 -5.61 4.57 -3.58
C VAL A 28 -6.04 3.25 -4.23
N LEU A 29 -6.70 2.35 -3.50
CA LEU A 29 -7.22 1.11 -4.07
C LEU A 29 -8.22 1.36 -5.21
N HIS A 30 -9.11 2.34 -5.03
CA HIS A 30 -10.09 2.70 -6.07
C HIS A 30 -9.41 3.24 -7.34
N ILE A 31 -8.39 4.10 -7.20
CA ILE A 31 -7.60 4.63 -8.33
C ILE A 31 -6.90 3.49 -9.10
N LEU A 32 -6.40 2.48 -8.36
CA LEU A 32 -5.77 1.29 -8.92
C LEU A 32 -6.77 0.26 -9.48
N GLY A 33 -8.07 0.50 -9.33
CA GLY A 33 -9.15 -0.41 -9.72
C GLY A 33 -9.13 -1.73 -8.95
N ILE A 34 -8.68 -1.72 -7.70
CA ILE A 34 -8.66 -2.90 -6.82
C ILE A 34 -9.96 -2.91 -6.00
N PRO A 35 -10.69 -4.05 -5.91
CA PRO A 35 -10.28 -5.40 -6.33
C PRO A 35 -10.66 -5.79 -7.78
N GLU A 36 -11.41 -4.98 -8.51
CA GLU A 36 -12.02 -5.36 -9.80
C GLU A 36 -11.00 -5.79 -10.88
N LYS A 37 -9.81 -5.18 -10.89
CA LYS A 37 -8.79 -5.39 -11.93
C LYS A 37 -7.71 -6.42 -11.56
N THR A 38 -7.77 -7.01 -10.35
CA THR A 38 -6.70 -7.91 -9.90
C THR A 38 -7.19 -8.97 -8.93
N THR A 39 -6.64 -10.18 -9.07
CA THR A 39 -6.80 -11.28 -8.10
C THR A 39 -5.57 -11.43 -7.19
N SER A 40 -4.59 -10.54 -7.30
CA SER A 40 -3.40 -10.53 -6.45
C SER A 40 -3.76 -10.35 -4.97
N VAL A 41 -2.93 -10.89 -4.09
CA VAL A 41 -3.02 -10.62 -2.65
C VAL A 41 -2.73 -9.14 -2.41
N VAL A 42 -3.66 -8.46 -1.75
CA VAL A 42 -3.53 -7.05 -1.37
C VAL A 42 -3.57 -6.94 0.14
N SER A 43 -2.54 -6.33 0.71
CA SER A 43 -2.48 -6.02 2.13
C SER A 43 -2.59 -4.52 2.34
N VAL A 44 -3.47 -4.10 3.25
CA VAL A 44 -3.67 -2.70 3.62
C VAL A 44 -3.43 -2.52 5.11
N ALA A 45 -2.57 -1.56 5.46
CA ALA A 45 -2.42 -1.09 6.83
C ALA A 45 -2.84 0.38 6.88
N MET A 46 -3.85 0.71 7.69
CA MET A 46 -4.32 2.10 7.84
C MET A 46 -3.96 2.64 9.22
N ASN A 47 -3.71 3.95 9.29
CA ASN A 47 -3.42 4.70 10.51
C ASN A 47 -2.25 4.12 11.34
N VAL A 48 -1.26 3.51 10.69
CA VAL A 48 -0.11 2.95 11.38
C VAL A 48 0.84 4.05 11.83
N LYS A 49 1.45 3.87 13.02
CA LYS A 49 2.48 4.78 13.53
C LYS A 49 3.69 4.77 12.60
N SER A 50 4.16 5.97 12.24
CA SER A 50 5.39 6.21 11.49
C SER A 50 6.29 7.17 12.27
N LYS A 51 7.51 7.43 11.75
CA LYS A 51 8.43 8.42 12.36
C LYS A 51 7.89 9.85 12.36
N ILE A 52 6.94 10.15 11.46
CA ILE A 52 6.41 11.51 11.19
C ILE A 52 4.92 11.64 11.53
N GLY A 53 4.32 10.66 12.21
CA GLY A 53 2.91 10.68 12.58
C GLY A 53 2.21 9.37 12.26
N ARG A 54 1.09 9.44 11.55
CA ARG A 54 0.35 8.27 11.05
C ARG A 54 0.39 8.24 9.53
N LYS A 55 0.38 7.04 8.97
CA LYS A 55 0.30 6.81 7.53
C LYS A 55 -0.53 5.57 7.23
N ASP A 56 -0.89 5.43 5.97
CA ASP A 56 -1.37 4.18 5.43
C ASP A 56 -0.31 3.54 4.52
N ILE A 57 -0.45 2.24 4.29
CA ILE A 57 0.42 1.44 3.43
C ILE A 57 -0.46 0.48 2.64
N VAL A 58 -0.23 0.39 1.33
CA VAL A 58 -0.84 -0.63 0.45
C VAL A 58 0.27 -1.48 -0.14
N LYS A 59 0.13 -2.80 -0.09
CA LYS A 59 1.02 -3.75 -0.76
C LYS A 59 0.21 -4.60 -1.72
N VAL A 60 0.70 -4.76 -2.94
CA VAL A 60 0.09 -5.62 -3.95
C VAL A 60 1.13 -6.63 -4.43
N GLU A 61 0.87 -7.92 -4.21
CA GLU A 61 1.78 -8.98 -4.60
C GLU A 61 1.73 -9.24 -6.11
N ASN A 62 2.88 -9.64 -6.69
CA ASN A 62 3.02 -10.06 -8.09
C ASN A 62 2.49 -9.04 -9.11
N ARG A 63 2.52 -7.74 -8.76
CA ARG A 63 2.09 -6.64 -9.62
C ARG A 63 3.06 -5.48 -9.49
N GLU A 64 3.60 -5.06 -10.62
CA GLU A 64 4.27 -3.77 -10.77
C GLU A 64 3.25 -2.71 -11.19
N LEU A 65 3.35 -1.51 -10.61
CA LEU A 65 2.50 -0.39 -11.01
C LEU A 65 3.10 0.33 -12.22
N ASP A 66 2.25 0.60 -13.21
CA ASP A 66 2.62 1.45 -14.34
C ASP A 66 2.88 2.89 -13.84
N PRO A 67 3.89 3.61 -14.36
CA PRO A 67 4.13 5.01 -14.01
C PRO A 67 2.89 5.92 -14.06
N LYS A 68 1.94 5.67 -14.97
CA LYS A 68 0.67 6.39 -15.05
C LYS A 68 -0.21 6.17 -13.82
N GLU A 69 -0.20 4.97 -13.24
CA GLU A 69 -0.91 4.66 -12.00
C GLU A 69 -0.25 5.36 -10.81
N VAL A 70 1.08 5.33 -10.74
CA VAL A 70 1.86 6.04 -9.72
C VAL A 70 1.56 7.54 -9.73
N ASN A 71 1.53 8.15 -10.91
CA ASN A 71 1.23 9.59 -11.05
C ASN A 71 -0.18 9.95 -10.55
N LYS A 72 -1.17 9.07 -10.73
CA LYS A 72 -2.54 9.30 -10.21
C LYS A 72 -2.60 9.23 -8.69
N ILE A 73 -1.77 8.39 -8.08
CA ILE A 73 -1.70 8.23 -6.62
C ILE A 73 -0.97 9.42 -5.98
N ALA A 74 0.05 9.96 -6.63
CA ALA A 74 0.84 11.10 -6.13
C ALA A 74 0.01 12.38 -5.90
N LEU A 75 -1.22 12.44 -6.39
CA LEU A 75 -2.15 13.57 -6.23
C LEU A 75 -3.08 13.44 -5.02
N VAL A 76 -2.89 12.43 -4.16
CA VAL A 76 -3.81 12.04 -3.08
C VAL A 76 -3.21 12.19 -1.70
#